data_AF-A0A7C5IFZ6-F1
#
_entry.id   AF-A0A7C5IFZ6-F1
#
_cell.length_a   1.000
_cell.length_b   1.000
_cell.length_c   1.000
_cell.angle_alpha   90.00
_cell.angle_beta   90.00
_cell.angle_gamma   90.00
#
_symmetry.space_group_name_H-M   'P 1'
#
loop_
_entity.id
_entity.type
_entity.pdbx_description
1 polymer ?
#
loop_
_entity_poly.entity_id
_entity_poly.type
_entity_poly.pdbx_seq_one_letter_code
_entity_poly.pdbx_strand_id
1 'polypeptide(L)'
;MTGRFSYRGNGRNYGLGWIPDYPDFRDYTENNIEVKNILGKRKNSTSLPVSVDLRNWCSPVDDQGMLGSCTAHAGVGVIEYYEKKAFGKFIKASRLFLYKVTRNLMKTKGDTGAFLRTTIGAIALFGVPPEEYWQYTDDEKRFDEEPPAFCYAFAQ
;
A
#
# COMPACT_ATOMS: atom_id res chain seq x y z
N MET A 1 7.31 16.14 16.45
CA MET A 1 5.84 16.18 16.47
C MET A 1 5.37 16.53 15.07
N THR A 2 5.13 15.53 14.22
CA THR A 2 4.44 15.72 12.93
C THR A 2 2.94 15.72 13.23
N GLY A 3 2.26 16.84 12.97
CA GLY A 3 0.83 16.96 13.17
C GLY A 3 0.06 15.98 12.28
N ARG A 4 -1.01 15.39 12.80
CA ARG A 4 -1.92 14.51 12.04
C ARG A 4 -2.61 15.36 10.98
N PHE A 5 -2.19 15.23 9.73
CA PHE A 5 -2.83 15.95 8.63
C PHE A 5 -4.18 15.31 8.36
N SER A 6 -5.21 16.14 8.20
CA SER A 6 -6.54 15.70 7.78
C SER A 6 -7.09 16.63 6.73
N TYR A 7 -7.93 16.10 5.86
CA TYR A 7 -8.63 16.88 4.84
C TYR A 7 -10.13 16.64 4.94
N ARG A 8 -10.94 17.65 4.58
CA ARG A 8 -12.40 17.57 4.59
C ARG A 8 -12.94 17.44 3.18
N GLY A 9 -13.60 16.31 2.88
CA GLY A 9 -14.23 16.02 1.60
C GLY A 9 -15.66 15.53 1.79
N ASN A 10 -16.62 16.01 0.97
CA ASN A 10 -18.04 15.60 1.02
C ASN A 10 -18.66 15.59 2.44
N GLY A 11 -18.27 16.55 3.28
CA GLY A 11 -18.77 16.67 4.66
C GLY A 11 -18.12 15.72 5.69
N ARG A 12 -17.18 14.86 5.27
CA ARG A 12 -16.40 13.97 6.14
C ARG A 12 -14.95 14.43 6.26
N ASN A 13 -14.30 14.04 7.35
CA ASN A 13 -12.87 14.23 7.54
C ASN A 13 -12.14 12.94 7.13
N TYR A 14 -10.94 13.07 6.58
CA TYR A 14 -10.07 11.98 6.16
C TYR A 14 -8.69 12.13 6.79
N GLY A 15 -8.12 11.01 7.26
CA GLY A 15 -6.76 10.97 7.78
C GLY A 15 -5.72 10.96 6.66
N LEU A 16 -4.57 11.60 6.87
CA LEU A 16 -3.39 11.46 6.03
C LEU A 16 -2.24 10.92 6.89
N GLY A 17 -1.43 10.02 6.33
CA GLY A 17 -0.34 9.42 7.08
C GLY A 17 0.88 9.05 6.24
N TRP A 18 1.05 9.66 5.08
CA TRP A 18 2.31 9.51 4.36
C TRP A 18 3.44 10.24 5.10
N ILE A 19 4.55 9.54 5.32
CA ILE A 19 5.80 10.11 5.83
C ILE A 19 6.84 10.04 4.70
N PRO A 20 7.58 11.13 4.42
CA PRO A 20 8.62 11.14 3.39
C PRO A 20 9.71 10.10 3.65
N ASP A 21 10.04 9.30 2.64
CA ASP A 21 11.14 8.33 2.71
C ASP A 21 12.50 9.04 2.76
N TYR A 22 13.39 8.55 3.62
CA TYR A 22 14.79 8.97 3.60
C TYR A 22 15.55 8.26 2.45
N PRO A 23 16.54 8.92 1.83
CA PRO A 23 17.40 8.28 0.85
C PRO A 23 18.11 7.06 1.42
N ASP A 24 18.24 6.01 0.62
CA ASP A 24 18.98 4.79 0.95
C ASP A 24 19.85 4.39 -0.23
N PHE A 25 21.12 4.11 0.02
CA PHE A 25 22.07 3.74 -1.04
C PHE A 25 21.74 2.39 -1.70
N ARG A 26 20.87 1.59 -1.07
CA ARG A 26 20.39 0.30 -1.60
C ARG A 26 19.24 0.47 -2.58
N ASP A 27 18.67 1.67 -2.72
CA ASP A 27 17.56 1.90 -3.63
C ASP A 27 18.00 1.72 -5.08
N TYR A 28 17.25 0.89 -5.80
CA TYR A 28 17.57 0.61 -7.18
C TYR A 28 17.22 1.83 -8.05
N THR A 29 18.21 2.31 -8.78
CA THR A 29 18.04 3.35 -9.80
C THR A 29 17.87 2.72 -11.18
N GLU A 30 17.59 3.54 -12.19
CA GLU A 30 17.59 3.14 -13.60
C GLU A 30 18.96 2.57 -14.06
N ASN A 31 20.01 2.78 -13.28
CA ASN A 31 21.34 2.25 -13.56
C ASN A 31 21.58 0.83 -13.05
N ASN A 32 20.76 0.34 -12.12
CA ASN A 32 20.84 -1.01 -11.59
C ASN A 32 20.58 -2.05 -12.70
N ILE A 33 21.38 -3.13 -12.74
CA ILE A 33 21.33 -4.12 -13.82
C ILE A 33 19.98 -4.86 -13.89
N GLU A 34 19.38 -5.16 -12.75
CA GLU A 34 18.08 -5.83 -12.68
C GLU A 34 16.97 -4.92 -13.20
N VAL A 35 16.99 -3.66 -12.77
CA VAL A 35 16.06 -2.63 -13.26
C VAL A 35 16.25 -2.41 -14.76
N LYS A 36 17.48 -2.33 -15.26
CA LYS A 36 17.77 -2.23 -16.69
C LYS A 36 17.21 -3.40 -17.48
N ASN A 37 17.30 -4.62 -16.96
CA ASN A 37 16.75 -5.80 -17.64
C ASN A 37 15.21 -5.79 -17.70
N ILE A 38 14.55 -5.25 -16.67
CA ILE A 38 13.09 -5.08 -16.66
C ILE A 38 12.68 -3.93 -17.60
N LEU A 39 13.35 -2.78 -17.51
CA LEU A 39 13.04 -1.59 -18.30
C LEU A 39 13.45 -1.73 -19.78
N GLY A 40 14.53 -2.44 -20.08
CA GLY A 40 15.06 -2.66 -21.42
C GLY A 40 14.17 -3.57 -22.29
N LYS A 41 13.21 -4.28 -21.69
CA LYS A 41 12.14 -4.99 -22.41
C LYS A 41 11.07 -4.05 -22.97
N ARG A 42 11.13 -2.74 -22.69
CA ARG A 42 10.21 -1.76 -23.28
C ARG A 42 10.48 -1.67 -24.78
N LYS A 43 9.43 -1.81 -25.59
CA LYS A 43 9.48 -1.38 -27.00
C LYS A 43 9.88 0.09 -26.99
N ASN A 44 10.91 0.45 -27.75
CA ASN A 44 11.28 1.84 -28.05
C ASN A 44 10.15 2.50 -28.85
N SER A 45 9.06 2.84 -28.16
CA SER A 45 8.00 3.68 -28.70
C SER A 45 8.52 5.11 -28.67
N THR A 46 8.81 5.67 -29.85
CA THR A 46 9.29 7.05 -29.99
C THR A 46 8.24 8.09 -29.63
N SER A 47 6.98 7.68 -29.46
CA SER A 47 5.89 8.53 -28.96
C SER A 47 5.10 7.84 -27.85
N LEU A 48 4.82 8.58 -26.78
CA LEU A 48 3.83 8.19 -25.80
C LEU A 48 2.44 8.51 -26.36
N PRO A 49 1.41 7.69 -26.07
CA PRO A 49 0.04 8.06 -26.40
C PRO A 49 -0.36 9.33 -25.66
N VAL A 50 -1.24 10.13 -26.27
CA VAL A 50 -1.75 11.39 -25.70
C VAL A 50 -2.49 11.15 -24.37
N SER A 51 -3.07 9.97 -24.20
CA SER A 51 -3.72 9.55 -22.96
C SER A 51 -3.62 8.05 -22.76
N VAL A 52 -3.60 7.62 -21.50
CA VAL A 52 -3.67 6.22 -21.09
C VAL A 52 -4.66 6.12 -19.94
N ASP A 53 -5.61 5.19 -20.06
CA ASP A 53 -6.53 4.85 -18.99
C ASP A 53 -6.25 3.42 -18.52
N LEU A 54 -5.87 3.29 -17.24
CA LEU A 54 -5.56 2.01 -16.61
C LEU A 54 -6.70 1.50 -15.71
N ARG A 55 -7.82 2.23 -15.61
CA ARG A 55 -8.90 1.95 -14.66
C ARG A 55 -9.55 0.58 -14.82
N ASN A 56 -9.49 -0.02 -16.02
CA ASN A 56 -10.00 -1.37 -16.27
C ASN A 56 -9.37 -2.44 -15.38
N TRP A 57 -8.17 -2.19 -14.85
CA TRP A 57 -7.48 -3.08 -13.91
C TRP A 57 -7.49 -2.59 -12.47
N CYS A 58 -8.03 -1.41 -12.18
CA CYS A 58 -8.11 -0.92 -10.81
C CYS A 58 -9.22 -1.64 -10.03
N SER A 59 -9.00 -1.91 -8.74
CA SER A 59 -10.06 -2.28 -7.81
C SER A 59 -11.03 -1.12 -7.56
N PRO A 60 -12.23 -1.38 -7.01
CA PRO A 60 -13.08 -0.31 -6.48
C PRO A 60 -12.29 0.59 -5.53
N VAL A 61 -12.65 1.87 -5.47
CA VAL A 61 -12.02 2.82 -4.55
C VAL A 61 -12.46 2.50 -3.12
N ASP A 62 -11.51 2.23 -2.23
CA ASP A 62 -11.77 2.03 -0.81
C ASP A 62 -11.66 3.32 0.00
N ASP A 63 -12.36 3.36 1.13
CA ASP A 63 -12.40 4.49 2.06
C ASP A 63 -11.51 4.21 3.27
N GLN A 64 -10.42 4.97 3.41
CA GLN A 64 -9.52 4.86 4.57
C GLN A 64 -10.11 5.50 5.85
N GLY A 65 -11.17 6.30 5.73
CA GLY A 65 -11.74 7.04 6.86
C GLY A 65 -10.73 7.96 7.52
N MET A 66 -10.75 7.98 8.86
CA MET A 66 -9.90 8.87 9.66
C MET A 66 -8.48 8.33 9.91
N LEU A 67 -8.20 7.09 9.51
CA LEU A 67 -6.93 6.45 9.76
C LEU A 67 -5.84 6.94 8.80
N GLY A 68 -4.62 7.17 9.30
CA GLY A 68 -3.42 7.55 8.53
C GLY A 68 -2.87 6.45 7.62
N SER A 69 -3.70 5.50 7.16
CA SER A 69 -3.29 4.29 6.43
C SER A 69 -3.17 4.45 4.92
N CYS A 70 -2.98 5.67 4.41
CA CYS A 70 -2.98 5.94 2.97
C CYS A 70 -1.88 5.16 2.22
N THR A 71 -0.72 4.92 2.84
CA THR A 71 0.34 4.10 2.21
C THR A 71 -0.07 2.66 2.05
N ALA A 72 -0.77 2.09 3.04
CA ALA A 72 -1.29 0.72 2.97
C ALA A 72 -2.42 0.60 1.93
N HIS A 73 -3.26 1.62 1.79
CA HIS A 73 -4.27 1.67 0.72
C HIS A 73 -3.62 1.72 -0.66
N ALA A 74 -2.60 2.56 -0.85
CA ALA A 74 -1.85 2.61 -2.09
C ALA A 74 -1.14 1.28 -2.39
N GLY A 75 -0.51 0.67 -1.39
CA GLY A 75 0.19 -0.61 -1.51
C GLY A 75 -0.76 -1.75 -1.90
N VAL A 76 -1.89 -1.89 -1.20
CA VAL A 76 -2.93 -2.87 -1.54
C VAL A 76 -3.52 -2.59 -2.92
N GLY A 77 -3.78 -1.33 -3.27
CA GLY A 77 -4.29 -0.96 -4.60
C GLY A 77 -3.36 -1.41 -5.73
N VAL A 78 -2.04 -1.36 -5.53
CA VAL A 78 -1.06 -1.89 -6.50
C VAL A 78 -1.12 -3.42 -6.59
N ILE A 79 -1.23 -4.13 -5.47
CA ILE A 79 -1.38 -5.59 -5.45
C ILE A 79 -2.65 -6.00 -6.20
N GLU A 80 -3.79 -5.42 -5.83
CA GLU A 80 -5.10 -5.71 -6.44
C GLU A 80 -5.11 -5.37 -7.94
N TYR A 81 -4.43 -4.28 -8.33
CA TYR A 81 -4.27 -3.91 -9.74
C TYR A 81 -3.52 -4.98 -10.54
N TYR A 82 -2.40 -5.48 -10.01
CA TYR A 82 -1.61 -6.49 -10.72
C TYR A 82 -2.26 -7.87 -10.71
N GLU A 83 -2.99 -8.24 -9.65
CA GLU A 83 -3.84 -9.45 -9.64
C GLU A 83 -4.87 -9.41 -10.78
N LYS A 84 -5.56 -8.28 -10.94
CA LYS A 84 -6.52 -8.06 -12.03
C LYS A 84 -5.83 -8.08 -13.39
N LYS A 85 -4.71 -7.38 -13.53
CA LYS A 85 -4.01 -7.22 -14.81
C LYS A 85 -3.35 -8.51 -15.30
N ALA A 86 -2.76 -9.29 -14.40
CA ALA A 86 -2.02 -10.50 -14.74
C ALA A 86 -2.94 -11.73 -14.84
N PHE A 87 -3.95 -11.84 -13.96
CA PHE A 87 -4.73 -13.06 -13.81
C PHE A 87 -6.24 -12.88 -14.00
N GLY A 88 -6.73 -11.65 -14.17
CA GLY A 88 -8.16 -11.37 -14.22
C GLY A 88 -8.88 -11.66 -12.90
N LYS A 89 -8.14 -11.78 -11.80
CA LYS A 89 -8.66 -12.09 -10.46
C LYS A 89 -8.73 -10.82 -9.61
N PHE A 90 -9.70 -10.77 -8.72
CA PHE A 90 -9.81 -9.73 -7.71
C PHE A 90 -9.94 -10.39 -6.34
N ILE A 91 -8.98 -10.12 -5.47
CA ILE A 91 -9.01 -10.47 -4.07
C ILE A 91 -8.94 -9.16 -3.30
N LYS A 92 -9.90 -8.88 -2.43
CA LYS A 92 -9.85 -7.71 -1.57
C LYS A 92 -8.81 -7.96 -0.49
N ALA A 93 -7.66 -7.28 -0.54
CA ALA A 93 -6.58 -7.53 0.41
C ALA A 93 -6.69 -6.63 1.65
N SER A 94 -6.24 -7.13 2.81
CA SER A 94 -6.36 -6.44 4.08
C SER A 94 -5.41 -5.24 4.18
N ARG A 95 -5.98 -4.05 3.97
CA ARG A 95 -5.30 -2.75 4.17
C ARG A 95 -4.88 -2.54 5.62
N LEU A 96 -5.69 -3.01 6.57
CA LEU A 96 -5.39 -2.87 7.99
C LEU A 96 -4.24 -3.77 8.42
N PHE A 97 -4.18 -5.00 7.89
CA PHE A 97 -3.05 -5.90 8.14
C PHE A 97 -1.77 -5.24 7.65
N LEU A 98 -1.75 -4.79 6.39
CA LEU A 98 -0.58 -4.14 5.81
C LEU A 98 -0.16 -2.91 6.61
N TYR A 99 -1.11 -2.07 7.03
CA TYR A 99 -0.81 -0.89 7.83
C TYR A 99 -0.21 -1.25 9.20
N LYS A 100 -0.73 -2.30 9.86
CA LYS A 100 -0.24 -2.78 11.14
C LYS A 100 1.17 -3.36 11.05
N VAL A 101 1.43 -4.28 10.12
CA VAL A 101 2.77 -4.87 9.96
C VAL A 101 3.82 -3.84 9.53
N THR A 102 3.41 -2.83 8.75
CA THR A 102 4.28 -1.70 8.40
C THR A 102 4.70 -0.92 9.64
N ARG A 103 3.75 -0.55 10.51
CA ARG A 103 4.05 0.16 11.77
C ARG A 103 4.85 -0.71 12.75
N ASN A 104 4.63 -2.02 12.75
CA ASN A 104 5.47 -2.96 13.50
C ASN A 104 6.95 -2.90 13.03
N LEU A 105 7.21 -2.87 11.71
CA LEU A 105 8.57 -2.67 11.17
C LEU A 105 9.15 -1.30 11.53
N MET A 106 8.32 -0.26 11.58
CA MET A 106 8.71 1.07 12.03
C MET A 106 8.92 1.17 13.54
N LYS A 107 8.54 0.14 14.31
CA LYS A 107 8.52 0.11 15.78
C LYS A 107 7.66 1.22 16.39
N THR A 108 6.55 1.56 15.73
CA THR A 108 5.59 2.56 16.21
C THR A 108 4.29 1.91 16.68
N LYS A 109 3.57 2.61 17.56
CA LYS A 109 2.23 2.25 18.03
C LYS A 109 1.27 3.40 17.76
N GLY A 110 -0.01 3.09 17.61
CA GLY A 110 -1.03 4.07 17.27
C GLY A 110 -0.97 4.55 15.82
N ASP A 111 -1.78 5.56 15.50
CA ASP A 111 -1.95 6.05 14.14
C ASP A 111 -0.85 7.07 13.79
N THR A 112 0.32 6.56 13.40
CA THR A 112 1.50 7.39 13.11
C THR A 112 1.64 7.74 11.63
N GLY A 113 0.82 7.15 10.76
CA GLY A 113 1.16 7.03 9.35
C GLY A 113 2.32 6.07 9.11
N ALA A 114 2.81 6.03 7.87
CA ALA A 114 3.93 5.20 7.47
C ALA A 114 4.72 5.75 6.28
N PHE A 115 5.94 5.24 6.15
CA PHE A 115 6.83 5.38 5.00
C PHE A 115 6.36 4.47 3.85
N LEU A 116 6.41 4.94 2.60
CA LEU A 116 6.08 4.09 1.45
C LEU A 116 7.10 2.96 1.31
N ARG A 117 8.39 3.24 1.52
CA ARG A 117 9.46 2.22 1.46
C ARG A 117 9.22 1.07 2.44
N THR A 118 8.82 1.40 3.67
CA THR A 118 8.55 0.39 4.69
C THR A 118 7.27 -0.37 4.38
N THR A 119 6.27 0.29 3.81
CA THR A 119 5.03 -0.37 3.35
C THR A 119 5.33 -1.39 2.25
N ILE A 120 6.14 -1.01 1.24
CA ILE A 120 6.57 -1.93 0.17
C ILE A 120 7.43 -3.06 0.74
N GLY A 121 8.34 -2.77 1.67
CA GLY A 121 9.12 -3.78 2.38
C GLY A 121 8.25 -4.76 3.17
N ALA A 122 7.17 -4.29 3.79
CA ALA A 122 6.21 -5.12 4.49
C ALA A 122 5.45 -6.04 3.52
N ILE A 123 5.04 -5.55 2.34
CA ILE A 123 4.45 -6.38 1.28
C ILE A 123 5.43 -7.47 0.87
N ALA A 124 6.70 -7.14 0.63
CA ALA A 124 7.70 -8.13 0.20
C ALA A 124 8.02 -9.17 1.29
N LEU A 125 7.97 -8.77 2.57
CA LEU A 125 8.33 -9.65 3.69
C LEU A 125 7.16 -10.52 4.17
N PHE A 126 5.97 -9.94 4.29
CA PHE A 126 4.81 -10.59 4.89
C PHE A 126 3.73 -10.94 3.87
N GLY A 127 3.70 -10.28 2.71
CA GLY A 127 2.56 -10.29 1.81
C GLY A 127 1.34 -9.61 2.43
N VAL A 128 0.13 -9.93 1.94
CA VAL A 128 -1.12 -9.34 2.45
C VAL A 128 -2.25 -10.39 2.36
N PRO A 129 -2.92 -10.74 3.48
CA PRO A 129 -4.02 -11.69 3.45
C PRO A 129 -5.30 -11.03 2.93
N PRO A 130 -6.31 -11.81 2.49
CA PRO A 130 -7.64 -11.28 2.17
C PRO A 130 -8.27 -10.54 3.36
N GLU A 131 -9.00 -9.46 3.07
CA GLU A 131 -9.64 -8.59 4.06
C GLU A 131 -10.69 -9.32 4.91
N GLU A 132 -11.26 -10.42 4.42
CA GLU A 132 -12.20 -11.24 5.20
C GLU A 132 -11.59 -11.81 6.50
N TYR A 133 -10.27 -12.04 6.54
CA TYR A 133 -9.56 -12.56 7.72
C TYR A 133 -9.06 -11.46 8.65
N TRP A 134 -8.89 -10.24 8.15
CA TRP A 134 -8.54 -9.07 8.93
C TRP A 134 -9.21 -7.83 8.36
N GLN A 135 -10.43 -7.59 8.82
CA GLN A 135 -11.32 -6.57 8.28
C GLN A 135 -10.81 -5.16 8.57
N TYR A 136 -11.09 -4.24 7.65
CA TYR A 136 -10.73 -2.85 7.83
C TYR A 136 -11.58 -2.18 8.92
N THR A 137 -10.95 -1.35 9.74
CA THR A 137 -11.62 -0.44 10.68
C THR A 137 -10.71 0.75 10.97
N ASP A 138 -11.30 1.94 11.09
CA ASP A 138 -10.67 3.16 11.59
C ASP A 138 -11.06 3.49 13.04
N ASP A 139 -11.67 2.53 13.75
CA ASP A 139 -11.96 2.63 15.18
C ASP A 139 -10.66 2.72 15.98
N GLU A 140 -10.47 3.82 16.71
CA GLU A 140 -9.28 4.14 17.49
C GLU A 140 -8.88 3.07 18.52
N LYS A 141 -9.82 2.20 18.94
CA LYS A 141 -9.57 1.12 19.90
C LYS A 141 -9.17 -0.19 19.22
N ARG A 142 -9.46 -0.35 17.93
CA ARG A 142 -9.35 -1.64 17.22
C ARG A 142 -8.30 -1.65 16.11
N PHE A 143 -8.04 -0.52 15.46
CA PHE A 143 -7.12 -0.48 14.30
C PHE A 143 -5.67 -0.90 14.65
N ASP A 144 -5.28 -0.78 15.92
CA ASP A 144 -3.92 -1.10 16.38
C ASP A 144 -3.81 -2.49 17.03
N GLU A 145 -4.88 -3.27 17.00
CA GLU A 145 -4.87 -4.67 17.41
C GLU A 145 -3.90 -5.48 16.54
N GLU A 146 -3.29 -6.49 17.15
CA GLU A 146 -2.34 -7.37 16.47
C GLU A 146 -3.12 -8.45 15.70
N PRO A 147 -2.87 -8.64 14.39
CA PRO A 147 -3.52 -9.70 13.62
C PRO A 147 -3.18 -11.08 14.20
N PRO A 148 -4.11 -12.04 14.12
CA PRO A 148 -3.83 -13.40 14.57
C PRO A 148 -2.70 -14.02 13.73
N ALA A 149 -1.98 -14.99 14.30
CA ALA A 149 -0.91 -15.70 13.62
C ALA A 149 -1.33 -16.33 12.28
N PHE A 150 -2.61 -16.69 12.15
CA PHE A 150 -3.20 -17.15 10.88
C PHE A 150 -3.02 -16.13 9.75
N CYS A 151 -3.25 -14.84 10.01
CA CYS A 151 -3.10 -13.80 8.99
C CYS A 151 -1.64 -13.70 8.52
N TYR A 152 -0.67 -13.82 9.43
CA TYR A 152 0.75 -13.83 9.10
C TYR A 152 1.16 -15.03 8.24
N ALA A 153 0.61 -16.21 8.53
CA ALA A 153 0.88 -17.43 7.77
C ALA A 153 0.19 -17.44 6.39
N PHE A 154 -1.00 -16.84 6.28
CA PHE A 154 -1.78 -16.82 5.04
C PHE A 154 -1.33 -15.76 4.05
N ALA A 155 -0.67 -14.71 4.52
CA ALA A 155 -0.36 -13.53 3.71
C ALA A 155 0.70 -13.78 2.62
N GLN A 156 1.48 -14.87 2.70
CA GLN A 156 2.58 -15.22 1.79
C GLN A 156 2.16 -16.02 0.56
#